data_AF-A0A521LA57-F1
#
_entry.id   AF-A0A521LA57-F1
#
_cell.length_a   1.000
_cell.length_b   1.000
_cell.length_c   1.000
_cell.angle_alpha   90.00
_cell.angle_beta   90.00
_cell.angle_gamma   90.00
#
_symmetry.space_group_name_H-M   'P 1'
#
loop_
_entity.id
_entity.type
_entity.pdbx_description
1 polymer ?
#
loop_
_entity_poly.entity_id
_entity_poly.type
_entity_poly.pdbx_seq_one_letter_code
_entity_poly.pdbx_strand_id
1 'polypeptide(L)'
;MGAIAYGPDIAVAMHEVDHRFTVEGHVCKADGQPAVETEVIVKDARVAVGTTAFTDSQGYYKATLHLHNDNRGDAILITALDQEKKVTAQFDPKDVQTERKVTVNIGAGCDASDEASPRWIYYGAGIGLAAVAAFVGARLISRRQHSRKRGKGPRK
;
A
#
# COMPACT_ATOMS: atom_id res chain seq x y z
N MET A 1 15.73 -6.97 -50.69
CA MET A 1 15.44 -5.72 -49.97
C MET A 1 14.80 -6.10 -48.63
N GLY A 2 15.58 -6.12 -47.56
CA GLY A 2 15.06 -6.41 -46.21
C GLY A 2 14.83 -5.11 -45.47
N ALA A 3 13.60 -4.85 -45.06
CA ALA A 3 13.27 -3.71 -44.22
C ALA A 3 13.75 -3.99 -42.79
N ILE A 4 14.71 -3.22 -42.31
CA ILE A 4 15.09 -3.20 -40.89
C ILE A 4 14.03 -2.35 -40.20
N ALA A 5 13.17 -3.00 -39.42
CA ALA A 5 12.23 -2.31 -38.54
C ALA A 5 13.02 -1.75 -37.34
N TYR A 6 13.19 -0.43 -37.31
CA TYR A 6 13.68 0.28 -36.13
C TYR A 6 12.54 0.31 -35.11
N GLY A 7 12.60 -0.55 -34.10
CA GLY A 7 11.79 -0.38 -32.90
C GLY A 7 12.19 0.91 -32.16
N PRO A 8 11.31 1.49 -31.34
CA PRO A 8 11.65 2.70 -30.60
C PRO A 8 12.88 2.46 -29.71
N ASP A 9 13.79 3.42 -29.68
CA ASP A 9 14.99 3.38 -28.85
C ASP A 9 14.57 3.29 -27.37
N ILE A 10 14.91 2.17 -26.74
CA ILE A 10 14.63 1.88 -25.31
C ILE A 10 15.10 3.06 -24.42
N ALA A 11 16.17 3.74 -24.80
CA ALA A 11 16.71 4.92 -24.12
C ALA A 11 15.72 6.09 -24.03
N VAL A 12 14.88 6.31 -25.06
CA VAL A 12 13.88 7.41 -25.06
C VAL A 12 12.72 7.08 -24.13
N ALA A 13 12.24 5.82 -24.15
CA ALA A 13 11.18 5.38 -23.24
C ALA A 13 11.62 5.45 -21.77
N MET A 14 12.89 5.12 -21.49
CA MET A 14 13.45 5.24 -20.15
C MET A 14 13.62 6.70 -19.70
N HIS A 15 13.94 7.62 -20.63
CA HIS A 15 14.05 9.06 -20.38
C HIS A 15 12.69 9.76 -20.14
N GLU A 16 11.59 9.15 -20.57
CA GLU A 16 10.26 9.65 -20.25
C GLU A 16 9.82 9.20 -18.84
N VAL A 17 10.19 7.98 -18.43
CA VAL A 17 9.83 7.43 -17.11
C VAL A 17 10.61 8.09 -15.97
N ASP A 18 11.90 8.40 -16.16
CA ASP A 18 12.75 9.00 -15.13
C ASP A 18 12.48 10.48 -14.85
N HIS A 19 11.54 11.13 -15.55
CA HIS A 19 11.12 12.51 -15.25
C HIS A 19 9.67 12.61 -14.79
N ARG A 20 8.95 11.49 -14.74
CA ARG A 20 7.54 11.45 -14.34
C ARG A 20 7.42 11.13 -12.86
N PHE A 21 6.72 11.98 -12.14
CA PHE A 21 6.31 11.75 -10.76
C PHE A 21 4.79 11.67 -10.68
N THR A 22 4.28 10.49 -10.37
CA THR A 22 2.84 10.21 -10.30
C THR A 22 2.32 10.39 -8.88
N VAL A 23 1.29 11.21 -8.71
CA VAL A 23 0.46 11.25 -7.52
C VAL A 23 -0.87 10.60 -7.85
N GLU A 24 -1.25 9.59 -7.10
CA GLU A 24 -2.52 8.88 -7.27
C GLU A 24 -3.22 8.63 -5.95
N GLY A 25 -4.51 8.33 -5.97
CA GLY A 25 -5.25 8.01 -4.76
C GLY A 25 -6.74 8.21 -4.93
N HIS A 26 -7.48 8.22 -3.83
CA HIS A 26 -8.92 8.45 -3.83
C HIS A 26 -9.29 9.77 -3.14
N VAL A 27 -10.34 10.40 -3.63
CA VAL A 27 -11.04 11.48 -2.94
C VAL A 27 -12.37 10.97 -2.44
N CYS A 28 -12.61 11.11 -1.14
CA CYS A 28 -13.83 10.67 -0.48
C CYS A 28 -14.54 11.85 0.19
N LYS A 29 -15.87 11.81 0.19
CA LYS A 29 -16.71 12.76 0.89
C LYS A 29 -16.72 12.46 2.40
N ALA A 30 -17.34 13.33 3.18
CA ALA A 30 -17.43 13.16 4.64
C ALA A 30 -18.17 11.88 5.08
N ASP A 31 -19.03 11.32 4.22
CA ASP A 31 -19.76 10.07 4.45
C ASP A 31 -18.97 8.81 4.01
N GLY A 32 -17.73 8.97 3.56
CA GLY A 32 -16.90 7.89 3.04
C GLY A 32 -17.21 7.46 1.61
N GLN A 33 -18.19 8.08 0.95
CA GLN A 33 -18.47 7.78 -0.46
C GLN A 33 -17.44 8.41 -1.39
N PRO A 34 -17.18 7.81 -2.55
CA PRO A 34 -16.35 8.42 -3.59
C PRO A 34 -16.83 9.82 -3.99
N ALA A 35 -15.89 10.76 -4.06
CA ALA A 35 -16.11 12.05 -4.69
C ALA A 35 -15.80 11.91 -6.18
N VAL A 36 -16.85 11.85 -7.01
CA VAL A 36 -16.78 11.65 -8.47
C VAL A 36 -16.64 13.00 -9.18
N GLU A 37 -15.94 13.03 -10.32
CA GLU A 37 -15.72 14.24 -11.15
C GLU A 37 -15.19 15.45 -10.36
N THR A 38 -14.43 15.17 -9.31
CA THR A 38 -13.88 16.18 -8.40
C THR A 38 -12.51 16.60 -8.89
N GLU A 39 -12.30 17.91 -8.97
CA GLU A 39 -11.01 18.50 -9.34
C GLU A 39 -9.95 18.20 -8.27
N VAL A 40 -8.81 17.69 -8.72
CA VAL A 40 -7.61 17.47 -7.91
C VAL A 40 -6.46 18.24 -8.52
N ILE A 41 -5.95 19.22 -7.79
CA ILE A 41 -4.81 20.05 -8.22
C ILE A 41 -3.56 19.51 -7.54
N VAL A 42 -2.56 19.17 -8.33
CA VAL A 42 -1.26 18.68 -7.84
C VAL A 42 -0.17 19.65 -8.29
N LYS A 43 0.62 20.17 -7.35
CA LYS A 43 1.65 21.18 -7.62
C LYS A 43 2.92 20.89 -6.84
N ASP A 44 4.06 21.14 -7.47
CA ASP A 44 5.30 21.33 -6.72
C ASP A 44 5.27 22.70 -6.04
N ALA A 45 5.66 22.78 -4.77
CA ALA A 45 5.62 24.02 -3.99
C ALA A 45 6.83 24.93 -4.25
N ARG A 46 7.94 24.37 -4.76
CA ARG A 46 9.18 25.09 -5.05
C ARG A 46 9.19 25.64 -6.47
N VAL A 47 8.73 24.85 -7.44
CA VAL A 47 8.70 25.23 -8.86
C VAL A 47 7.28 25.38 -9.38
N ALA A 48 7.08 26.21 -10.41
CA ALA A 48 5.75 26.45 -11.00
C ALA A 48 5.27 25.30 -11.90
N VAL A 49 5.47 24.05 -11.47
CA VAL A 49 5.00 22.83 -12.14
C VAL A 49 3.75 22.33 -11.42
N GLY A 50 2.70 22.08 -12.18
CA GLY A 50 1.47 21.53 -11.65
C GLY A 50 0.60 20.93 -12.74
N THR A 51 -0.34 20.12 -12.31
CA THR A 51 -1.35 19.51 -13.17
C THR A 51 -2.68 19.42 -12.43
N THR A 52 -3.75 19.30 -13.20
CA THR A 52 -5.10 19.08 -12.69
C THR A 52 -5.59 17.75 -13.21
N ALA A 53 -6.16 16.93 -12.32
CA ALA A 53 -6.86 15.69 -12.65
C ALA A 53 -8.31 15.76 -12.14
N PHE A 54 -9.16 14.89 -12.67
CA PHE A 54 -10.52 14.71 -12.16
C PHE A 54 -10.68 13.27 -11.70
N THR A 55 -11.41 13.08 -10.61
CA THR A 55 -11.70 11.75 -10.11
C THR A 55 -12.69 11.00 -10.98
N ASP A 56 -12.53 9.69 -11.07
CA ASP A 56 -13.45 8.79 -11.78
C ASP A 56 -14.68 8.41 -10.93
N SER A 57 -15.48 7.45 -11.41
CA SER A 57 -16.68 6.95 -10.72
C SER A 57 -16.40 6.25 -9.38
N GLN A 58 -15.15 5.88 -9.11
CA GLN A 58 -14.68 5.31 -7.85
C GLN A 58 -13.94 6.34 -7.00
N GLY A 59 -13.93 7.61 -7.40
CA GLY A 59 -13.23 8.68 -6.72
C GLY A 59 -11.72 8.62 -6.90
N TYR A 60 -11.21 7.76 -7.78
CA TYR A 60 -9.78 7.61 -8.02
C TYR A 60 -9.27 8.72 -8.95
N TYR A 61 -8.09 9.25 -8.66
CA TYR A 61 -7.38 10.19 -9.52
C TYR A 61 -5.94 9.73 -9.75
N LYS A 62 -5.39 10.12 -10.90
CA LYS A 62 -3.97 10.00 -11.23
C LYS A 62 -3.49 11.29 -11.90
N ALA A 63 -2.48 11.90 -11.32
CA ALA A 63 -1.87 13.14 -11.76
C ALA A 63 -0.35 12.94 -11.91
N THR A 64 0.21 13.26 -13.08
CA THR A 64 1.65 13.11 -13.31
C THR A 64 2.30 14.49 -13.47
N LEU A 65 3.29 14.76 -12.63
CA LEU A 65 4.18 15.91 -12.75
C LEU A 65 5.44 15.54 -13.52
N HIS A 66 5.99 16.50 -14.24
CA HIS A 66 7.35 16.39 -14.79
C HIS A 66 8.34 16.96 -13.78
N LEU A 67 9.00 16.09 -13.01
CA LEU A 67 9.97 16.46 -11.98
C LEU A 67 11.37 15.98 -12.38
N HIS A 68 12.33 16.89 -12.33
CA HIS A 68 13.73 16.57 -12.52
C HIS A 68 14.34 15.93 -11.26
N ASN A 69 15.53 15.37 -11.40
CA ASN A 69 16.23 14.67 -10.32
C ASN A 69 16.53 15.55 -9.10
N ASP A 70 16.74 16.85 -9.31
CA ASP A 70 16.97 17.85 -8.28
C ASP A 70 15.68 18.31 -7.57
N ASN A 71 14.50 17.89 -8.05
CA ASN A 71 13.22 18.06 -7.34
C ASN A 71 13.00 17.02 -6.24
N ARG A 72 13.89 16.03 -6.09
CA ARG A 72 13.82 15.10 -4.97
C ARG A 72 13.89 15.86 -3.64
N GLY A 73 12.89 15.64 -2.79
CA GLY A 73 12.76 16.31 -1.50
C GLY A 73 11.84 17.54 -1.54
N ASP A 74 11.37 17.95 -2.72
CA ASP A 74 10.42 19.05 -2.83
C ASP A 74 9.08 18.68 -2.21
N ALA A 75 8.37 19.71 -1.73
CA ALA A 75 7.03 19.54 -1.25
C ALA A 75 6.05 19.53 -2.42
N ILE A 76 5.20 18.51 -2.47
CA ILE A 76 4.07 18.42 -3.40
C ILE A 76 2.80 18.73 -2.64
N LEU A 77 2.04 19.70 -3.12
CA LEU A 77 0.73 20.10 -2.62
C LEU A 77 -0.35 19.44 -3.47
N ILE A 78 -1.30 18.80 -2.80
CA ILE A 78 -2.47 18.16 -3.42
C ILE A 78 -3.72 18.82 -2.82
N THR A 79 -4.54 19.43 -3.65
CA THR A 79 -5.75 20.13 -3.22
C THR A 79 -6.99 19.50 -3.86
N ALA A 80 -7.98 19.15 -3.05
CA ALA A 80 -9.31 18.72 -3.48
C ALA A 80 -10.33 18.94 -2.35
N LEU A 81 -11.60 19.26 -2.68
CA LEU A 81 -12.68 19.49 -1.70
C LEU A 81 -12.29 20.46 -0.55
N ASP A 82 -11.65 21.58 -0.90
CA ASP A 82 -11.13 22.59 0.06
C ASP A 82 -10.14 22.04 1.10
N GLN A 83 -9.61 20.84 0.88
CA GLN A 83 -8.55 20.23 1.68
C GLN A 83 -7.24 20.28 0.92
N GLU A 84 -6.15 20.52 1.65
CA GLU A 84 -4.79 20.44 1.14
C GLU A 84 -4.02 19.34 1.89
N LYS A 85 -3.31 18.51 1.13
CA LYS A 85 -2.31 17.57 1.64
C LYS A 85 -0.94 17.98 1.10
N LYS A 86 0.06 17.82 1.96
CA LYS A 86 1.46 18.05 1.61
C LYS A 86 2.23 16.75 1.75
N VAL A 87 2.92 16.34 0.70
CA VAL A 87 3.84 15.19 0.71
C VAL A 87 5.21 15.62 0.17
N THR A 88 6.20 14.76 0.35
CA THR A 88 7.55 14.98 -0.18
C THR A 88 7.75 14.13 -1.43
N ALA A 89 8.31 14.74 -2.49
CA ALA A 89 8.72 14.03 -3.70
C ALA A 89 9.94 13.14 -3.41
N GLN A 90 9.69 11.93 -2.92
CA GLN A 90 10.72 10.97 -2.54
C GLN A 90 10.90 9.91 -3.64
N PHE A 91 12.08 9.85 -4.24
CA PHE A 91 12.47 8.87 -5.25
C PHE A 91 14.00 8.73 -5.32
N ASP A 92 14.51 7.65 -5.91
CA ASP A 92 15.93 7.50 -6.23
C ASP A 92 16.21 8.04 -7.65
N PRO A 93 16.98 9.14 -7.81
CA PRO A 93 17.33 9.67 -9.12
C PRO A 93 18.14 8.72 -10.00
N LYS A 94 18.77 7.69 -9.41
CA LYS A 94 19.54 6.68 -10.15
C LYS A 94 18.68 5.52 -10.63
N ASP A 95 17.46 5.38 -10.11
CA ASP A 95 16.50 4.40 -10.58
C ASP A 95 15.71 4.99 -11.76
N VAL A 96 16.03 4.50 -12.95
CA VAL A 96 15.39 4.87 -14.22
C VAL A 96 14.36 3.82 -14.69
N GLN A 97 14.16 2.77 -13.89
CA GLN A 97 13.29 1.64 -14.24
C GLN A 97 11.95 1.73 -13.52
N THR A 98 11.96 2.20 -12.27
CA THR A 98 10.76 2.27 -11.44
C THR A 98 10.04 3.60 -11.63
N GLU A 99 8.72 3.55 -11.88
CA GLU A 99 7.87 4.74 -11.87
C GLU A 99 7.97 5.43 -10.49
N ARG A 100 8.28 6.73 -10.49
CA ARG A 100 8.30 7.54 -9.27
C ARG A 100 6.86 7.87 -8.91
N LYS A 101 6.38 7.40 -7.76
CA LYS A 101 4.98 7.62 -7.38
C LYS A 101 4.74 7.73 -5.89
N VAL A 102 3.63 8.35 -5.53
CA VAL A 102 3.09 8.45 -4.18
C VAL A 102 1.57 8.31 -4.19
N THR A 103 1.04 7.58 -3.20
CA THR A 103 -0.40 7.44 -2.99
C THR A 103 -0.88 8.42 -1.93
N VAL A 104 -1.89 9.23 -2.23
CA VAL A 104 -2.44 10.24 -1.34
C VAL A 104 -3.96 10.24 -1.41
N ASN A 105 -4.60 9.82 -0.33
CA ASN A 105 -6.05 9.90 -0.17
C ASN A 105 -6.45 11.26 0.43
N ILE A 106 -7.57 11.82 -0.04
CA ILE A 106 -8.16 13.08 0.45
C ILE A 106 -9.58 12.82 0.94
N GLY A 107 -9.92 13.37 2.10
CA GLY A 107 -11.21 13.15 2.75
C GLY A 107 -11.18 12.01 3.77
N ALA A 108 -12.37 11.69 4.28
CA ALA A 108 -12.55 10.68 5.32
C ALA A 108 -13.04 9.36 4.71
N GLY A 109 -12.63 8.23 5.28
CA GLY A 109 -13.16 6.91 4.90
C GLY A 109 -12.57 6.29 3.64
N CYS A 110 -11.58 6.91 2.99
CA CYS A 110 -10.88 6.30 1.85
C CYS A 110 -10.12 5.02 2.21
N ASP A 111 -9.67 4.90 3.46
CA ASP A 111 -8.83 3.79 3.93
C ASP A 111 -9.65 2.55 4.36
N ALA A 112 -10.98 2.59 4.24
CA ALA A 112 -11.87 1.45 4.55
C ALA A 112 -11.56 0.20 3.70
N SER A 113 -10.75 0.36 2.65
CA SER A 113 -10.27 -0.70 1.77
C SER A 113 -8.88 -1.24 2.12
N ASP A 114 -8.03 -0.46 2.84
CA ASP A 114 -6.61 -0.79 3.05
C ASP A 114 -6.30 -1.33 4.45
N GLU A 115 -7.12 -1.00 5.45
CA GLU A 115 -6.99 -1.49 6.84
C GLU A 115 -7.97 -2.62 7.16
N ALA A 116 -8.27 -3.49 6.19
CA ALA A 116 -8.88 -4.78 6.48
C ALA A 116 -7.83 -5.66 7.18
N SER A 117 -7.60 -5.43 8.48
CA SER A 117 -6.82 -6.27 9.39
C SER A 117 -7.00 -7.73 8.98
N PRO A 118 -5.96 -8.39 8.46
CA PRO A 118 -6.19 -9.51 7.58
C PRO A 118 -6.68 -10.68 8.44
N ARG A 119 -7.95 -11.06 8.23
CA ARG A 119 -8.72 -12.01 9.06
C ARG A 119 -8.00 -13.33 9.35
N TRP A 120 -7.01 -13.70 8.53
CA TRP A 120 -6.14 -14.86 8.75
C TRP A 120 -5.36 -14.80 10.07
N ILE A 121 -5.05 -13.61 10.62
CA ILE A 121 -4.36 -13.46 11.91
C ILE A 121 -5.19 -14.09 13.04
N TYR A 122 -6.51 -13.88 13.02
CA TYR A 122 -7.42 -14.47 14.02
C TYR A 122 -7.52 -16.00 13.88
N TYR A 123 -7.53 -16.51 12.64
CA TYR A 123 -7.51 -17.97 12.41
C TYR A 123 -6.19 -18.61 12.86
N GLY A 124 -5.04 -17.96 12.61
CA GLY A 124 -3.73 -18.45 13.04
C GLY A 124 -3.56 -18.47 14.56
N ALA A 125 -4.00 -17.41 15.25
CA ALA A 125 -3.94 -17.33 16.71
C ALA A 125 -4.85 -18.38 17.39
N GLY A 126 -6.05 -18.62 16.85
CA GLY A 126 -6.99 -19.60 17.38
C GLY A 126 -6.47 -21.04 17.30
N ILE A 127 -5.87 -21.43 16.17
CA ILE A 127 -5.33 -22.78 15.98
C ILE A 127 -4.13 -23.03 16.90
N GLY A 128 -3.23 -22.04 17.05
CA GLY A 128 -2.07 -22.16 17.92
C GLY A 128 -2.45 -22.43 19.38
N LEU A 129 -3.40 -21.68 19.93
CA LEU A 129 -3.87 -21.85 21.30
C LEU A 129 -4.55 -23.21 21.54
N ALA A 130 -5.37 -23.68 20.59
CA ALA A 130 -6.02 -24.97 20.69
C ALA A 130 -5.00 -26.13 20.73
N ALA A 131 -3.94 -26.06 19.91
CA ALA A 131 -2.88 -27.07 19.88
C ALA A 131 -2.09 -27.12 21.20
N VAL A 132 -1.75 -25.96 21.78
CA VAL A 132 -1.05 -25.91 23.08
C VAL A 132 -1.92 -26.47 24.19
N ALA A 133 -3.21 -26.10 24.23
CA ALA A 133 -4.15 -26.62 25.23
C ALA A 133 -4.33 -28.15 25.12
N ALA A 134 -4.46 -28.67 23.89
CA ALA A 134 -4.57 -30.10 23.64
C ALA A 134 -3.30 -30.86 24.07
N PHE A 135 -2.11 -30.33 23.76
CA PHE A 135 -0.84 -30.96 24.14
C PHE A 135 -0.63 -31.01 25.66
N VAL A 136 -0.91 -29.90 26.36
CA VAL A 136 -0.80 -29.83 27.83
C VAL A 136 -1.83 -30.74 28.50
N GLY A 137 -3.08 -30.73 28.02
CA GLY A 137 -4.13 -31.63 28.50
C GLY A 137 -3.78 -33.10 28.33
N ALA A 138 -3.30 -33.51 27.15
CA ALA A 138 -2.88 -34.88 26.89
C ALA A 138 -1.73 -35.32 27.81
N ARG A 139 -0.75 -34.43 28.07
CA ARG A 139 0.39 -34.72 28.95
C ARG A 139 0.00 -34.86 30.43
N LEU A 140 -1.02 -34.12 30.89
CA LEU A 140 -1.55 -34.25 32.26
C LEU A 140 -2.33 -35.55 32.44
N ILE A 141 -3.14 -35.93 31.45
CA ILE A 141 -3.92 -37.19 31.47
C ILE A 141 -2.99 -38.41 31.44
N SER A 142 -1.97 -38.41 30.58
CA SER A 142 -1.03 -39.52 30.47
C SER A 142 -0.21 -39.71 31.76
N ARG A 143 0.21 -38.62 32.42
CA ARG A 143 0.88 -38.68 33.73
C ARG A 143 -0.01 -39.29 34.83
N ARG A 144 -1.30 -38.95 34.86
CA ARG A 144 -2.25 -39.53 35.82
C ARG A 144 -2.46 -41.03 35.59
N GLN A 145 -2.52 -41.48 34.34
CA GLN A 145 -2.64 -42.90 34.02
C GLN A 145 -1.35 -43.68 34.37
N HIS A 146 -0.18 -43.11 34.14
CA HIS A 146 1.10 -43.75 34.48
C HIS A 146 1.32 -43.87 36.00
N SER A 147 0.88 -42.87 36.78
CA SER A 147 0.91 -42.91 38.25
C SER A 147 -0.04 -43.98 38.82
N ARG A 148 -1.22 -44.18 38.21
CA ARG A 148 -2.15 -45.24 38.60
C ARG A 148 -1.62 -46.65 38.31
N LYS A 149 -0.84 -46.83 37.24
CA LYS A 149 -0.21 -48.12 36.93
C LYS A 149 0.98 -48.45 37.86
N ARG A 150 1.71 -47.44 38.37
CA ARG A 150 2.80 -47.63 39.35
C ARG A 150 2.34 -47.91 40.80
N GLY A 151 1.09 -47.58 41.15
CA GLY A 151 0.50 -47.89 42.46
C GLY A 151 0.05 -49.35 42.64
N LYS A 152 0.18 -50.19 41.60
CA LYS A 152 -0.03 -51.64 41.66
C LYS A 152 1.30 -52.37 41.42
N GLY A 153 2.27 -52.17 42.31
CA GLY A 153 3.37 -53.12 42.46
C GLY A 153 2.86 -54.40 43.16
N PRO A 154 3.36 -55.60 42.81
CA PRO A 154 2.84 -56.85 43.37
C PRO A 154 3.15 -56.92 44.87
N ARG A 155 2.12 -57.15 45.70
CA ARG A 155 2.29 -57.60 47.08
C ARG A 155 2.84 -59.03 47.03
N LYS A 156 4.07 -59.22 47.51
CA LYS A 156 4.53 -60.50 48.06
C LYS A 156 4.37 -60.43 49.58
#